data_AF-A0A2V1BZB0-F1
#
_entry.id   AF-A0A2V1BZB0-F1
#
_cell.length_a   1.000
_cell.length_b   1.000
_cell.length_c   1.000
_cell.angle_alpha   90.00
_cell.angle_beta   90.00
_cell.angle_gamma   90.00
#
_symmetry.space_group_name_H-M   'P 1'
#
loop_
_entity.id
_entity.type
_entity.pdbx_description
1 polymer ?
#
loop_
_entity_poly.entity_id
_entity_poly.type
_entity_poly.pdbx_seq_one_letter_code
_entity_poly.pdbx_strand_id
1 'polypeptide(L)'
;MYMNKKYEYVPSLACIWKMLKDQAILHLTTEISDLKKSQNLLSPLVKIGVDIGLRNLELARETALEIPTGDLGKAIILSGNVAAHRANGAVDAAIFEAGLVPEGYVEEASKVFKTLYLCQPSDYPTQWGSQIKRALDCRATIKTVKAMAGSADCSDLEGEHSSLDLELCTLHDNMWVKEDFQTDPTVEERLLRLEEITEDIVDIKRSKGSRRRRARYSDVDCYAYDNDE
;
A
#
# COMPACT_ATOMS: atom_id res chain seq x y z
N MET A 1 66.20 45.68 0.96
CA MET A 1 65.88 44.24 0.78
C MET A 1 64.73 43.92 1.74
N TYR A 2 63.48 44.12 1.34
CA TYR A 2 62.32 43.88 2.19
C TYR A 2 61.93 42.40 2.10
N MET A 3 62.15 41.64 3.18
CA MET A 3 61.67 40.27 3.28
C MET A 3 60.16 40.27 3.48
N ASN A 4 59.45 39.84 2.45
CA ASN A 4 58.01 39.66 2.45
C ASN A 4 57.70 38.32 3.15
N LYS A 5 57.51 38.33 4.49
CA LYS A 5 57.02 37.15 5.21
C LYS A 5 55.53 36.99 4.90
N LYS A 6 55.20 36.03 4.04
CA LYS A 6 53.83 35.51 3.93
C LYS A 6 53.49 34.84 5.27
N TYR A 7 52.66 35.49 6.08
CA TYR A 7 52.06 34.85 7.24
C TYR A 7 50.96 33.92 6.74
N GLU A 8 51.18 32.61 6.81
CA GLU A 8 50.13 31.60 6.64
C GLU A 8 49.16 31.71 7.83
N TYR A 9 47.88 31.91 7.53
CA TYR A 9 46.83 31.90 8.52
C TYR A 9 46.68 30.49 9.08
N VAL A 10 47.09 30.28 10.34
CA VAL A 10 46.82 29.05 11.09
C VAL A 10 45.61 29.31 11.98
N PRO A 11 44.47 28.63 11.76
CA PRO A 11 43.29 28.79 12.61
C PRO A 11 43.63 28.44 14.06
N SER A 12 43.07 29.19 15.02
CA SER A 12 43.25 28.86 16.44
C SER A 12 42.64 27.48 16.75
N LEU A 13 43.15 26.80 17.80
CA LEU A 13 42.59 25.52 18.24
C LEU A 13 41.07 25.60 18.51
N ALA A 14 40.58 26.74 19.01
CA ALA A 14 39.16 26.99 19.20
C ALA A 14 38.39 27.08 17.88
N CYS A 15 39.01 27.66 16.83
CA CYS A 15 38.45 27.71 15.48
C CYS A 15 38.39 26.31 14.86
N ILE A 16 39.47 25.53 14.96
CA ILE A 16 39.53 24.14 14.48
C ILE A 16 38.47 23.28 15.20
N TRP A 17 38.38 23.39 16.53
CA TRP A 17 37.39 22.67 17.32
C TRP A 17 35.96 23.03 16.93
N LYS A 18 35.68 24.32 16.73
CA LYS A 18 34.36 24.78 16.27
C LYS A 18 34.03 24.22 14.89
N MET A 19 34.95 24.28 13.93
CA MET A 19 34.75 23.75 12.58
C MET A 19 34.47 22.25 12.59
N LEU A 20 35.24 21.47 13.36
CA LEU A 20 35.03 20.02 13.50
C LEU A 20 33.66 19.72 14.13
N LYS A 21 33.29 20.48 15.16
CA LYS A 21 31.98 20.33 15.81
C LYS A 21 30.84 20.67 14.86
N ASP A 22 30.94 21.78 14.13
CA ASP A 22 29.91 22.21 13.19
C ASP A 22 29.79 21.23 12.02
N GLN A 23 30.90 20.67 11.52
CA GLN A 23 30.91 19.62 10.51
C GLN A 23 30.28 18.32 11.02
N ALA A 24 30.59 17.90 12.24
CA ALA A 24 29.99 16.72 12.85
C ALA A 24 28.48 16.89 13.10
N ILE A 25 28.06 18.06 13.58
CA ILE A 25 26.64 18.39 13.75
C ILE A 25 25.94 18.34 12.39
N LEU A 26 26.50 18.98 11.36
CA LEU A 26 25.91 18.99 10.02
C LEU A 26 25.75 17.55 9.49
N HIS A 27 26.81 16.75 9.54
CA HIS A 27 26.79 15.35 9.10
C HIS A 27 25.70 14.55 9.82
N LEU A 28 25.68 14.58 11.15
CA LEU A 28 24.69 13.84 11.95
C LEU A 28 23.27 14.34 11.70
N THR A 29 23.06 15.64 11.51
CA THR A 29 21.73 16.17 11.21
C THR A 29 21.21 15.73 9.84
N THR A 30 22.08 15.66 8.84
CA THR A 30 21.75 15.13 7.51
C THR A 30 21.43 13.64 7.60
N GLU A 31 22.28 12.85 8.26
CA GLU A 31 22.07 11.42 8.45
C GLU A 31 20.76 11.11 9.19
N ILE A 32 20.45 11.84 10.26
CA ILE A 32 19.16 11.72 10.97
C ILE A 32 17.99 12.08 10.04
N SER A 33 18.14 13.09 9.19
CA SER A 33 17.09 13.48 8.24
C SER A 33 16.82 12.37 7.22
N ASP A 34 17.88 11.80 6.66
CA ASP A 34 17.79 10.77 5.63
C ASP A 34 17.25 9.45 6.19
N LEU A 35 17.69 9.07 7.40
CA LEU A 35 17.16 7.92 8.12
C LEU A 35 15.67 8.09 8.43
N LYS A 36 15.23 9.29 8.84
CA LYS A 36 13.81 9.56 9.07
C LYS A 36 12.97 9.47 7.79
N LYS A 37 13.49 9.98 6.67
CA LYS A 37 12.81 9.85 5.37
C LYS A 37 12.67 8.39 4.97
N SER A 38 13.75 7.61 5.07
CA SER A 38 13.73 6.17 4.79
C SER A 38 12.77 5.42 5.71
N GLN A 39 12.78 5.73 7.01
CA GLN A 39 11.84 5.14 7.96
C GLN A 39 10.38 5.45 7.59
N ASN A 40 10.06 6.70 7.26
CA ASN A 40 8.71 7.11 6.88
C ASN A 40 8.24 6.44 5.59
N LEU A 41 9.14 6.24 4.62
CA LEU A 41 8.87 5.55 3.37
C LEU A 41 8.61 4.05 3.59
N LEU A 42 9.45 3.39 4.40
CA LEU A 42 9.39 1.93 4.59
C LEU A 42 8.33 1.49 5.61
N SER A 43 8.00 2.32 6.59
CA SER A 43 7.01 2.02 7.64
C SER A 43 5.67 1.46 7.10
N PRO A 44 5.00 2.10 6.13
CA PRO A 44 3.75 1.55 5.59
C PRO A 44 3.94 0.21 4.87
N LEU A 45 5.07 -0.01 4.19
CA LEU A 45 5.39 -1.28 3.53
C LEU A 45 5.57 -2.41 4.56
N VAL A 46 6.31 -2.14 5.63
CA VAL A 46 6.53 -3.08 6.73
C VAL A 46 5.20 -3.44 7.39
N LYS A 47 4.32 -2.47 7.62
CA LYS A 47 2.99 -2.71 8.21
C LYS A 47 2.16 -3.68 7.35
N ILE A 48 2.09 -3.44 6.03
CA ILE A 48 1.39 -4.34 5.11
C ILE A 48 1.98 -5.76 5.16
N GLY A 49 3.30 -5.88 5.12
CA GLY A 49 3.98 -7.18 5.21
C GLY A 49 3.68 -7.91 6.53
N VAL A 50 3.69 -7.19 7.66
CA VAL A 50 3.36 -7.72 8.99
C VAL A 50 1.91 -8.20 9.04
N ASP A 51 0.95 -7.41 8.58
CA ASP A 51 -0.47 -7.76 8.62
C ASP A 51 -0.75 -9.03 7.79
N ILE A 52 -0.14 -9.15 6.60
CA ILE A 52 -0.23 -10.34 5.75
C ILE A 52 0.42 -11.55 6.44
N GLY A 53 1.62 -11.38 6.98
CA GLY A 53 2.38 -12.44 7.67
C GLY A 53 1.63 -12.97 8.89
N LEU A 54 1.13 -12.07 9.74
CA LEU A 54 0.35 -12.43 10.93
C LEU A 54 -0.94 -13.15 10.57
N ARG A 55 -1.65 -12.73 9.51
CA ARG A 55 -2.81 -13.48 9.01
C ARG A 55 -2.43 -14.91 8.62
N ASN A 56 -1.32 -15.10 7.91
CA ASN A 56 -0.91 -16.45 7.49
C ASN A 56 -0.56 -17.33 8.69
N LEU A 57 0.15 -16.79 9.69
CA LEU A 57 0.45 -17.49 10.93
C LEU A 57 -0.81 -17.82 11.72
N GLU A 58 -1.77 -16.90 11.78
CA GLU A 58 -3.05 -17.11 12.47
C GLU A 58 -3.90 -18.18 11.79
N LEU A 59 -3.93 -18.22 10.45
CA LEU A 59 -4.59 -19.31 9.71
C LEU A 59 -3.87 -20.65 9.91
N ALA A 60 -2.53 -20.66 9.92
CA ALA A 60 -1.77 -21.88 10.20
C ALA A 60 -1.95 -22.37 11.63
N ARG A 61 -2.33 -21.50 12.56
CA ARG A 61 -2.58 -21.84 13.97
C ARG A 61 -3.70 -22.87 14.14
N GLU A 62 -4.71 -22.84 13.27
CA GLU A 62 -5.79 -23.84 13.24
C GLU A 62 -5.23 -25.25 13.02
N THR A 63 -4.35 -25.43 12.04
CA THR A 63 -3.81 -26.75 11.68
C THR A 63 -2.60 -27.15 12.52
N ALA A 64 -1.72 -26.21 12.83
CA ALA A 64 -0.49 -26.48 13.55
C ALA A 64 -0.69 -26.72 15.05
N LEU A 65 -1.71 -26.08 15.65
CA LEU A 65 -2.03 -26.19 17.08
C LEU A 65 -3.41 -26.81 17.34
N GLU A 66 -4.11 -27.28 16.30
CA GLU A 66 -5.45 -27.89 16.39
C GLU A 66 -6.48 -26.99 17.10
N ILE A 67 -6.33 -25.67 16.98
CA ILE A 67 -7.24 -24.69 17.61
C ILE A 67 -8.52 -24.55 16.76
N PRO A 68 -9.72 -24.57 17.37
CA PRO A 68 -10.97 -24.38 16.64
C PRO A 68 -11.00 -23.06 15.86
N THR A 69 -11.60 -23.07 14.66
CA THR A 69 -11.74 -21.88 13.81
C THR A 69 -12.41 -20.70 14.53
N GLY A 70 -13.29 -20.98 15.49
CA GLY A 70 -14.00 -19.97 16.29
C GLY A 70 -13.08 -19.13 17.18
N ASP A 71 -11.94 -19.69 17.58
CA ASP A 71 -10.97 -19.09 18.49
C ASP A 71 -9.86 -18.34 17.76
N LEU A 72 -9.88 -18.36 16.42
CA LEU A 72 -8.98 -17.56 15.62
C LEU A 72 -9.25 -16.06 15.82
N GLY A 73 -8.17 -15.29 15.89
CA GLY A 73 -8.15 -13.85 15.97
C GLY A 73 -8.74 -13.23 14.70
N LYS A 74 -10.07 -13.08 14.67
CA LYS A 74 -10.80 -12.50 13.53
C LYS A 74 -10.26 -11.13 13.12
N ALA A 75 -9.83 -10.32 14.09
CA ALA A 75 -9.21 -9.01 13.82
C ALA A 75 -7.88 -9.11 13.05
N ILE A 76 -7.03 -10.09 13.40
CA ILE A 76 -5.75 -10.34 12.71
C ILE A 76 -6.02 -10.81 11.28
N ILE A 77 -6.96 -11.77 11.12
CA ILE A 77 -7.35 -12.28 9.81
C ILE A 77 -7.94 -11.16 8.95
N LEU A 78 -8.79 -10.31 9.51
CA LEU A 78 -9.38 -9.17 8.82
C LEU A 78 -8.31 -8.17 8.38
N SER A 79 -7.43 -7.75 9.28
CA SER A 79 -6.33 -6.82 8.96
C SER A 79 -5.43 -7.34 7.84
N GLY A 80 -5.00 -8.61 7.91
CA GLY A 80 -4.20 -9.17 6.82
C GLY A 80 -4.98 -9.40 5.53
N ASN A 81 -6.30 -9.63 5.60
CA ASN A 81 -7.14 -9.71 4.40
C ASN A 81 -7.21 -8.35 3.70
N VAL A 82 -7.39 -7.29 4.47
CA VAL A 82 -7.36 -5.91 3.98
C VAL A 82 -6.02 -5.63 3.31
N ALA A 83 -4.91 -5.91 4.00
CA ALA A 83 -3.56 -5.70 3.48
C ALA A 83 -3.25 -6.52 2.21
N ALA A 84 -3.80 -7.73 2.09
CA ALA A 84 -3.52 -8.61 0.95
C ALA A 84 -4.38 -8.34 -0.29
N HIS A 85 -5.55 -7.71 -0.13
CA HIS A 85 -6.55 -7.67 -1.20
C HIS A 85 -7.07 -6.27 -1.54
N ARG A 86 -6.89 -5.29 -0.66
CA ARG A 86 -7.22 -3.91 -0.98
C ARG A 86 -6.04 -3.24 -1.64
N ALA A 87 -6.31 -2.52 -2.71
CA ALA A 87 -5.31 -1.68 -3.34
C ALA A 87 -4.97 -0.50 -2.41
N ASN A 88 -3.72 -0.06 -2.45
CA ASN A 88 -3.25 1.07 -1.64
C ASN A 88 -2.19 1.82 -2.42
N GLY A 89 -2.60 2.86 -3.14
CA GLY A 89 -1.73 3.57 -4.05
C GLY A 89 -0.55 4.26 -3.36
N ALA A 90 -0.69 4.60 -2.07
CA ALA A 90 0.42 5.18 -1.31
C ALA A 90 1.52 4.14 -1.02
N VAL A 91 1.12 2.93 -0.63
CA VAL A 91 2.03 1.78 -0.47
C VAL A 91 2.62 1.41 -1.82
N ASP A 92 1.79 1.30 -2.87
CA ASP A 92 2.23 0.90 -4.20
C ASP A 92 3.23 1.90 -4.78
N ALA A 93 3.01 3.21 -4.62
CA ALA A 93 3.96 4.25 -5.02
C ALA A 93 5.27 4.17 -4.21
N ALA A 94 5.18 3.91 -2.91
CA ALA A 94 6.34 3.75 -2.03
C ALA A 94 7.23 2.56 -2.44
N ILE A 95 6.67 1.49 -3.04
CA ILE A 95 7.47 0.38 -3.58
C ILE A 95 8.39 0.87 -4.71
N PHE A 96 7.92 1.77 -5.58
CA PHE A 96 8.75 2.37 -6.63
C PHE A 96 9.79 3.32 -6.03
N GLU A 97 9.39 4.20 -5.12
CA GLU A 97 10.28 5.18 -4.49
C GLU A 97 11.40 4.49 -3.68
N ALA A 98 11.09 3.37 -3.03
CA ALA A 98 12.06 2.56 -2.28
C ALA A 98 12.96 1.68 -3.18
N GLY A 99 12.76 1.68 -4.50
CA GLY A 99 13.55 0.86 -5.43
C GLY A 99 13.33 -0.64 -5.25
N LEU A 100 12.15 -1.05 -4.78
CA LEU A 100 11.83 -2.46 -4.49
C LEU A 100 11.20 -3.19 -5.70
N VAL A 101 10.88 -2.47 -6.77
CA VAL A 101 10.41 -3.07 -8.02
C VAL A 101 11.61 -3.65 -8.79
N PRO A 102 11.58 -4.92 -9.23
CA PRO A 102 12.66 -5.51 -10.01
C PRO A 102 12.94 -4.70 -11.29
N GLU A 103 14.20 -4.42 -11.61
CA GLU A 103 14.61 -3.56 -12.74
C GLU A 103 13.93 -3.93 -14.06
N GLY A 104 13.88 -5.23 -14.39
CA GLY A 104 13.25 -5.73 -15.62
C GLY A 104 11.71 -5.64 -15.67
N TYR A 105 11.07 -5.27 -14.56
CA TYR A 105 9.60 -5.17 -14.43
C TYR A 105 9.12 -3.73 -14.16
N VAL A 106 10.03 -2.76 -13.96
CA VAL A 106 9.68 -1.37 -13.61
C VAL A 106 8.71 -0.76 -14.64
N GLU A 107 9.01 -0.88 -15.93
CA GLU A 107 8.16 -0.27 -16.98
C GLU A 107 6.74 -0.84 -17.01
N GLU A 108 6.61 -2.16 -16.86
CA GLU A 108 5.31 -2.84 -16.86
C GLU A 108 4.55 -2.49 -15.58
N ALA A 109 5.20 -2.57 -14.43
CA ALA A 109 4.63 -2.16 -13.15
C ALA A 109 4.15 -0.70 -13.17
N SER A 110 4.92 0.22 -13.75
CA SER A 110 4.51 1.63 -13.89
C SER A 110 3.28 1.80 -14.80
N LYS A 111 3.16 1.02 -15.87
CA LYS A 111 1.95 1.02 -16.73
C LYS A 111 0.73 0.52 -15.96
N VAL A 112 0.88 -0.54 -15.17
CA VAL A 112 -0.19 -1.06 -14.30
C VAL A 112 -0.58 0.01 -13.28
N PHE A 113 0.39 0.59 -12.57
CA PHE A 113 0.18 1.65 -11.60
C PHE A 113 -0.61 2.82 -12.21
N LYS A 114 -0.17 3.33 -13.36
CA LYS A 114 -0.86 4.42 -14.06
C LYS A 114 -2.28 4.07 -14.46
N THR A 115 -2.54 2.81 -14.79
CA THR A 115 -3.89 2.34 -15.15
C THR A 115 -4.82 2.26 -13.93
N LEU A 116 -4.26 1.97 -12.75
CA LEU A 116 -5.00 1.92 -11.50
C LEU A 116 -5.24 3.31 -10.90
N TYR A 117 -4.19 4.14 -10.85
CA TYR A 117 -4.14 5.39 -10.09
C TYR A 117 -4.13 6.67 -10.94
N LEU A 118 -4.20 6.54 -12.27
CA LEU A 118 -4.26 7.64 -13.24
C LEU A 118 -3.05 8.60 -13.25
N CYS A 119 -1.95 8.24 -12.59
CA CYS A 119 -0.72 9.03 -12.57
C CYS A 119 0.53 8.13 -12.56
N GLN A 120 1.72 8.73 -12.68
CA GLN A 120 2.95 7.98 -12.47
C GLN A 120 3.17 7.75 -10.96
N PRO A 121 3.90 6.68 -10.57
CA PRO A 121 4.22 6.42 -9.17
C PRO A 121 4.87 7.62 -8.46
N SER A 122 5.79 8.33 -9.14
CA SER A 122 6.47 9.52 -8.62
C SER A 122 5.54 10.68 -8.28
N ASP A 123 4.40 10.76 -8.96
CA ASP A 123 3.47 11.89 -8.87
C ASP A 123 2.36 11.61 -7.86
N TYR A 124 2.10 10.33 -7.53
CA TYR A 124 1.03 9.93 -6.63
C TYR A 124 1.04 10.64 -5.26
N PRO A 125 2.19 10.81 -4.56
CA PRO A 125 2.20 11.44 -3.25
C PRO A 125 1.68 12.88 -3.26
N THR A 126 1.91 13.63 -4.34
CA THR A 126 1.66 15.09 -4.41
C THR A 126 0.52 15.49 -5.33
N GLN A 127 0.19 14.67 -6.33
CA GLN A 127 -0.81 15.01 -7.35
C GLN A 127 -2.24 15.05 -6.80
N TRP A 128 -2.56 14.13 -5.88
CA TRP A 128 -3.91 13.88 -5.40
C TRP A 128 -4.07 14.21 -3.91
N GLY A 129 -5.21 14.82 -3.56
CA GLY A 129 -5.65 14.96 -2.18
C GLY A 129 -6.13 13.64 -1.58
N SER A 130 -6.27 13.58 -0.26
CA SER A 130 -6.63 12.36 0.49
C SER A 130 -7.91 11.69 0.00
N GLN A 131 -8.96 12.46 -0.28
CA GLN A 131 -10.25 11.92 -0.72
C GLN A 131 -10.19 11.29 -2.12
N ILE A 132 -9.44 11.87 -3.04
CA ILE A 132 -9.24 11.27 -4.37
C ILE A 132 -8.41 10.00 -4.27
N LYS A 133 -7.38 9.99 -3.43
CA LYS A 133 -6.58 8.77 -3.17
C LYS A 133 -7.47 7.64 -2.68
N ARG A 134 -8.40 7.90 -1.75
CA ARG A 134 -9.40 6.92 -1.28
C ARG A 134 -10.28 6.38 -2.42
N ALA A 135 -10.81 7.26 -3.27
CA ALA A 135 -11.59 6.83 -4.45
C ALA A 135 -10.77 5.96 -5.41
N LEU A 136 -9.51 6.35 -5.69
CA LEU A 136 -8.60 5.60 -6.55
C LEU A 136 -8.28 4.22 -5.95
N ASP A 137 -8.10 4.12 -4.64
CA ASP A 137 -7.88 2.84 -3.95
C ASP A 137 -9.10 1.92 -4.07
N CYS A 138 -10.33 2.45 -3.95
CA CYS A 138 -11.56 1.69 -4.18
C CYS A 138 -11.65 1.19 -5.63
N ARG A 139 -11.46 2.09 -6.60
CA ARG A 139 -11.44 1.76 -8.04
C ARG A 139 -10.39 0.68 -8.35
N ALA A 140 -9.17 0.84 -7.82
CA ALA A 140 -8.08 -0.10 -8.03
C ALA A 140 -8.42 -1.47 -7.42
N THR A 141 -9.02 -1.50 -6.22
CA THR A 141 -9.48 -2.72 -5.56
C THR A 141 -10.51 -3.48 -6.40
N ILE A 142 -11.51 -2.80 -6.95
CA ILE A 142 -12.51 -3.46 -7.81
C ILE A 142 -11.88 -3.99 -9.09
N LYS A 143 -10.97 -3.24 -9.73
CA LYS A 143 -10.26 -3.70 -10.94
C LYS A 143 -9.45 -4.97 -10.66
N THR A 144 -8.74 -5.05 -9.54
CA THR A 144 -7.93 -6.23 -9.19
C THR A 144 -8.79 -7.43 -8.81
N VAL A 145 -9.87 -7.23 -8.05
CA VAL A 145 -10.81 -8.29 -7.67
C VAL A 145 -11.52 -8.88 -8.89
N LYS A 146 -11.92 -8.05 -9.86
CA LYS A 146 -12.52 -8.51 -11.12
C LYS A 146 -11.61 -9.46 -11.90
N ALA A 147 -10.29 -9.23 -11.87
CA ALA A 147 -9.32 -10.12 -12.53
C ALA A 147 -9.18 -11.49 -11.82
N MET A 148 -9.45 -11.55 -10.51
CA MET A 148 -9.23 -12.75 -9.69
C MET A 148 -10.47 -13.63 -9.50
N ALA A 149 -11.67 -13.08 -9.66
CA ALA A 149 -12.91 -13.78 -9.33
C ALA A 149 -13.55 -14.48 -10.54
N GLY A 150 -14.14 -15.67 -10.30
CA GLY A 150 -15.05 -16.29 -11.26
C GLY A 150 -16.37 -15.54 -11.40
N SER A 151 -17.32 -16.10 -12.16
CA SER A 151 -18.66 -15.56 -12.53
C SER A 151 -19.64 -15.25 -11.37
N ALA A 152 -19.15 -14.79 -10.21
CA ALA A 152 -19.99 -14.30 -9.13
C ALA A 152 -20.69 -13.03 -9.62
N ASP A 153 -22.00 -13.13 -9.75
CA ASP A 153 -22.84 -12.00 -10.09
C ASP A 153 -22.89 -11.01 -8.91
N CYS A 154 -22.45 -9.80 -9.18
CA CYS A 154 -22.66 -8.61 -8.36
C CYS A 154 -22.77 -7.39 -9.29
N SER A 155 -23.42 -7.58 -10.46
CA SER A 155 -23.56 -6.55 -11.49
C SER A 155 -24.14 -5.25 -10.95
N ASP A 156 -25.10 -5.37 -10.04
CA ASP A 156 -25.83 -4.22 -9.49
C ASP A 156 -24.91 -3.36 -8.61
N LEU A 157 -24.16 -3.99 -7.71
CA LEU A 157 -23.15 -3.32 -6.88
C LEU A 157 -22.00 -2.77 -7.73
N GLU A 158 -21.55 -3.50 -8.75
CA GLU A 158 -20.54 -3.01 -9.68
C GLU A 158 -21.03 -1.79 -10.48
N GLY A 159 -22.31 -1.75 -10.83
CA GLY A 159 -22.97 -0.63 -11.49
C GLY A 159 -23.06 0.59 -10.58
N GLU A 160 -23.53 0.41 -9.34
CA GLU A 160 -23.59 1.46 -8.32
C GLU A 160 -22.19 2.02 -8.02
N HIS A 161 -21.20 1.15 -7.82
CA HIS A 161 -19.81 1.55 -7.63
C HIS A 161 -19.29 2.38 -8.81
N SER A 162 -19.56 1.96 -10.04
CA SER A 162 -19.12 2.68 -11.24
C SER A 162 -19.81 4.04 -11.38
N SER A 163 -21.08 4.14 -10.98
CA SER A 163 -21.82 5.40 -10.95
C SER A 163 -21.24 6.38 -9.94
N LEU A 164 -21.03 5.94 -8.70
CA LEU A 164 -20.46 6.78 -7.63
C LEU A 164 -19.04 7.25 -7.97
N ASP A 165 -18.22 6.35 -8.53
CA ASP A 165 -16.87 6.68 -8.99
C ASP A 165 -16.88 7.74 -10.10
N LEU A 166 -17.82 7.65 -11.05
CA LEU A 166 -17.98 8.66 -12.11
C LEU A 166 -18.47 10.00 -11.55
N GLU A 167 -19.41 9.97 -10.60
CA GLU A 167 -19.91 11.18 -9.94
C GLU A 167 -18.81 11.89 -9.15
N LEU A 168 -17.98 11.15 -8.41
CA LEU A 168 -16.83 11.69 -7.68
C LEU A 168 -15.79 12.29 -8.63
N CYS A 169 -15.49 11.64 -9.76
CA CYS A 169 -14.65 12.24 -10.81
C CYS A 169 -15.27 13.53 -11.37
N THR A 170 -16.57 13.52 -11.63
CA THR A 170 -17.27 14.71 -12.16
C THR A 170 -17.24 15.86 -11.17
N LEU A 171 -17.46 15.58 -9.88
CA LEU A 171 -17.34 16.59 -8.81
C LEU A 171 -15.92 17.15 -8.73
N HIS A 172 -14.92 16.28 -8.77
CA HIS A 172 -13.51 16.70 -8.75
C HIS A 172 -13.16 17.60 -9.94
N ASP A 173 -13.59 17.24 -11.15
CA ASP A 173 -13.25 18.00 -12.36
C ASP A 173 -14.00 19.35 -12.44
N ASN A 174 -15.18 19.44 -11.81
CA ASN A 174 -15.96 20.66 -11.74
C ASN A 174 -15.51 21.61 -10.62
N MET A 175 -14.81 21.09 -9.60
CA MET A 175 -14.29 21.90 -8.50
C MET A 175 -12.97 22.57 -8.93
N TRP A 176 -13.01 23.90 -9.03
CA TRP A 176 -11.85 24.70 -9.44
C TRP A 176 -10.71 24.68 -8.41
N VAL A 177 -11.05 24.47 -7.14
CA VAL A 177 -10.12 24.48 -6.00
C VAL A 177 -10.08 23.08 -5.39
N LYS A 178 -8.88 22.49 -5.25
CA LYS A 178 -8.72 21.11 -4.76
C LYS A 178 -9.17 20.96 -3.31
N GLU A 179 -9.03 22.02 -2.51
CA GLU A 179 -9.40 22.08 -1.10
C GLU A 179 -10.93 21.99 -0.90
N ASP A 180 -11.71 22.51 -1.85
CA ASP A 180 -13.17 22.43 -1.81
C ASP A 180 -13.61 20.97 -1.89
N PHE A 181 -12.98 20.18 -2.79
CA PHE A 181 -13.23 18.75 -2.86
C PHE A 181 -12.94 18.07 -1.52
N GLN A 182 -11.77 18.32 -0.93
CA GLN A 182 -11.32 17.68 0.32
C GLN A 182 -12.22 17.95 1.54
N THR A 183 -12.99 19.04 1.52
CA THR A 183 -13.80 19.48 2.66
C THR A 183 -15.30 19.36 2.42
N ASP A 184 -15.71 18.93 1.22
CA ASP A 184 -17.11 18.80 0.84
C ASP A 184 -17.75 17.58 1.54
N PRO A 185 -18.82 17.78 2.33
CA PRO A 185 -19.49 16.69 3.04
C PRO A 185 -20.22 15.71 2.10
N THR A 186 -20.67 16.16 0.92
CA THR A 186 -21.25 15.29 -0.10
C THR A 186 -20.19 14.39 -0.73
N VAL A 187 -18.96 14.89 -0.90
CA VAL A 187 -17.84 14.04 -1.34
C VAL A 187 -17.55 12.97 -0.30
N GLU A 188 -17.50 13.33 0.99
CA GLU A 188 -17.26 12.37 2.06
C GLU A 188 -18.37 11.31 2.16
N GLU A 189 -19.64 11.72 2.08
CA GLU A 189 -20.79 10.79 2.09
C GLU A 189 -20.71 9.78 0.94
N ARG A 190 -20.43 10.26 -0.28
CA ARG A 190 -20.28 9.41 -1.46
C ARG A 190 -19.08 8.49 -1.36
N LEU A 191 -17.97 8.95 -0.79
CA LEU A 191 -16.78 8.11 -0.55
C LEU A 191 -17.05 7.01 0.45
N LEU A 192 -17.73 7.30 1.56
CA LEU A 192 -18.10 6.28 2.54
C LEU A 192 -19.00 5.21 1.90
N ARG A 193 -19.95 5.61 1.05
CA ARG A 193 -20.78 4.66 0.30
C ARG A 193 -19.97 3.86 -0.72
N LEU A 194 -19.02 4.49 -1.43
CA LEU A 194 -18.13 3.82 -2.36
C LEU A 194 -17.27 2.76 -1.66
N GLU A 195 -16.72 3.10 -0.49
CA GLU A 195 -15.93 2.19 0.35
C GLU A 195 -16.78 1.02 0.85
N GLU A 196 -18.00 1.26 1.31
CA GLU A 196 -18.93 0.22 1.73
C GLU A 196 -19.23 -0.78 0.60
N ILE A 197 -19.61 -0.29 -0.58
CA ILE A 197 -19.89 -1.14 -1.74
C ILE A 197 -18.63 -1.90 -2.18
N THR A 198 -17.45 -1.28 -2.06
CA THR A 198 -16.17 -1.95 -2.35
C THR A 198 -16.00 -3.17 -1.47
N GLU A 199 -16.28 -3.06 -0.17
CA GLU A 199 -16.23 -4.20 0.75
C GLU A 199 -17.25 -5.28 0.42
N ASP A 200 -18.49 -4.90 0.13
CA ASP A 200 -19.53 -5.86 -0.23
C ASP A 200 -19.15 -6.67 -1.48
N ILE A 201 -18.61 -6.01 -2.51
CA ILE A 201 -18.14 -6.69 -3.72
C ILE A 201 -16.98 -7.64 -3.39
N VAL A 202 -16.00 -7.17 -2.62
CA VAL A 202 -14.83 -7.97 -2.19
C VAL A 202 -15.31 -9.23 -1.46
N ASP A 203 -16.22 -9.11 -0.51
CA ASP A 203 -16.74 -10.22 0.28
C ASP A 203 -17.55 -11.22 -0.57
N ILE A 204 -18.41 -10.74 -1.47
CA ILE A 204 -19.18 -11.59 -2.39
C ILE A 204 -18.23 -12.40 -3.30
N LYS A 205 -17.23 -11.73 -3.89
CA LYS A 205 -16.29 -12.36 -4.83
C LYS A 205 -15.40 -13.37 -4.11
N ARG A 206 -15.00 -13.08 -2.86
CA ARG A 206 -14.19 -13.99 -2.03
C ARG A 206 -14.95 -15.20 -1.53
N SER A 207 -16.19 -15.02 -1.07
CA SER A 207 -17.01 -16.12 -0.52
C SER A 207 -17.22 -17.26 -1.53
N LYS A 208 -17.36 -16.96 -2.83
CA LYS A 208 -17.44 -17.98 -3.89
C LYS A 208 -16.07 -18.59 -4.24
N GLY A 209 -14.98 -17.80 -4.18
CA GLY A 209 -13.61 -18.31 -4.35
C GLY A 209 -13.22 -19.36 -3.31
N SER A 210 -13.59 -19.14 -2.05
CA SER A 210 -13.35 -20.09 -0.95
C SER A 210 -14.17 -21.38 -1.08
N ARG A 211 -15.43 -21.31 -1.55
CA ARG A 211 -16.26 -22.51 -1.79
C ARG A 211 -15.70 -23.41 -2.90
N ARG A 212 -15.17 -22.82 -3.98
CA ARG A 212 -14.54 -23.58 -5.07
C ARG A 212 -13.25 -24.28 -4.64
N ARG A 213 -12.47 -23.71 -3.72
CA ARG A 213 -11.27 -24.37 -3.17
C ARG A 213 -11.61 -25.56 -2.27
N ARG A 214 -12.66 -25.48 -1.44
CA ARG A 214 -13.12 -26.64 -0.66
C ARG A 214 -13.58 -27.79 -1.56
N ALA A 215 -14.31 -27.50 -2.64
CA ALA A 215 -14.75 -28.53 -3.58
C ALA A 215 -13.60 -29.23 -4.32
N ARG A 216 -12.47 -28.54 -4.57
CA ARG A 216 -11.30 -29.16 -5.21
C ARG A 216 -10.43 -29.97 -4.24
N TYR A 217 -10.52 -29.72 -2.93
CA TYR A 217 -9.76 -30.47 -1.93
C TYR A 217 -10.53 -31.72 -1.45
N SER A 218 -11.84 -31.79 -1.66
CA SER A 218 -12.66 -32.98 -1.41
C SER A 218 -12.60 -34.04 -2.51
N ASP A 219 -11.98 -33.74 -3.66
CA ASP A 219 -11.79 -34.69 -4.77
C ASP A 219 -10.37 -35.32 -4.81
N VAL A 220 -9.55 -35.09 -3.77
CA VAL A 220 -8.29 -35.81 -3.57
C VAL A 220 -8.53 -36.86 -2.48
N ASP A 221 -9.39 -37.82 -2.79
CA ASP A 221 -9.43 -39.08 -2.08
C ASP A 221 -8.15 -39.87 -2.37
N CYS A 222 -7.46 -40.22 -1.28
CA CYS A 222 -6.83 -41.51 -1.06
C CYS A 222 -5.93 -42.07 -2.18
N TYR A 223 -4.65 -41.68 -2.20
CA TYR A 223 -3.62 -42.65 -2.56
C TYR A 223 -3.04 -43.22 -1.27
N ALA A 224 -3.41 -44.49 -1.04
CA ALA A 224 -2.82 -45.36 -0.07
C ALA A 224 -1.29 -45.33 -0.19
N TYR A 225 -0.61 -45.16 0.94
CA TYR A 225 0.75 -45.67 1.08
C TYR A 225 0.62 -47.19 1.14
N ASP A 226 0.73 -47.84 -0.02
CA ASP A 226 1.10 -49.24 -0.06
C ASP A 226 2.58 -49.33 0.32
N ASN A 227 2.80 -50.05 1.42
CA ASN A 227 4.10 -50.62 1.76
C ASN A 227 4.56 -51.49 0.59
N ASP A 228 5.82 -51.34 0.18
CA ASP A 228 6.71 -52.44 -0.20
C ASP A 228 8.10 -51.87 -0.58
N GLU A 229 9.04 -51.98 0.38
CA GLU A 229 10.44 -52.47 0.30
C GLU A 229 11.30 -51.92 1.45
#